data_AF-A0A5B7E807-F1
#
_entry.id   AF-A0A5B7E807-F1
#
_cell.length_a   1.000
_cell.length_b   1.000
_cell.length_c   1.000
_cell.angle_alpha   90.00
_cell.angle_beta   90.00
_cell.angle_gamma   90.00
#
_symmetry.space_group_name_H-M   'P 1'
#
loop_
_entity.id
_entity.type
_entity.pdbx_description
1 polymer ?
#
loop_
_entity_poly.entity_id
_entity_poly.type
_entity_poly.pdbx_seq_one_letter_code
_entity_poly.pdbx_strand_id
1 'polypeptide(L)'
;MNFTYTLTPKPPDLKWGIIENGSWVGLLGMIARGEKNFTINSFSLTEDRAQMFDSSPFIHFDRYSAFLPSPQQIPEWLSIFRPFTVGVLASLALTTAMCSILLFLKMSTVLCGKLNFLIFLRH
;
A
#
# COMPACT_ATOMS: atom_id res chain seq x y z
N MET A 1 43.98 14.18 -11.91
CA MET A 1 44.79 12.96 -12.11
C MET A 1 44.85 12.67 -13.61
N ASN A 2 46.00 12.26 -14.15
CA ASN A 2 46.16 11.91 -15.57
C ASN A 2 46.47 10.41 -15.69
N PHE A 3 45.44 9.58 -15.82
CA PHE A 3 45.56 8.13 -15.96
C PHE A 3 44.66 7.61 -17.08
N THR A 4 45.06 6.49 -17.68
CA THR A 4 44.23 5.71 -18.61
C THR A 4 43.64 4.52 -17.86
N TYR A 5 42.45 4.10 -18.26
CA TYR A 5 41.74 3.00 -17.61
C TYR A 5 41.08 2.08 -18.63
N THR A 6 40.93 0.81 -18.25
CA THR A 6 40.16 -0.18 -19.02
C THR A 6 38.94 -0.58 -18.20
N LEU A 7 37.76 -0.43 -18.78
CA LEU A 7 36.50 -0.73 -18.10
C LEU A 7 36.13 -2.20 -18.29
N THR A 8 35.65 -2.82 -17.22
CA THR A 8 35.01 -4.12 -17.26
C THR A 8 33.63 -3.97 -16.62
N PRO A 9 32.54 -4.04 -17.39
CA PRO A 9 31.22 -3.60 -16.92
C PRO A 9 30.57 -4.54 -15.90
N LYS A 10 30.94 -5.82 -15.91
CA LYS A 10 30.37 -6.82 -15.00
C LYS A 10 31.40 -7.90 -14.66
N PRO A 11 31.38 -8.43 -13.43
CA PRO A 11 32.17 -9.61 -13.11
C PRO A 11 31.56 -10.84 -13.81
N PRO A 12 32.35 -11.86 -14.16
CA PRO A 12 31.85 -13.08 -14.84
C PRO A 12 30.75 -13.82 -14.07
N ASP A 13 30.81 -13.77 -12.73
CA ASP A 13 29.89 -14.46 -11.83
C ASP A 13 28.69 -13.61 -11.38
N LEU A 14 28.62 -12.34 -11.81
CA LEU A 14 27.59 -11.36 -11.40
C LEU A 14 27.48 -11.15 -9.88
N LYS A 15 28.51 -11.52 -9.10
CA LYS A 15 28.51 -11.35 -7.64
C LYS A 15 29.25 -10.06 -7.27
N TRP A 16 28.71 -9.34 -6.29
CA TRP A 16 29.34 -8.14 -5.70
C TRP A 16 30.64 -8.47 -4.97
N GLY A 17 30.61 -9.58 -4.25
CA GLY A 17 31.72 -10.09 -3.48
C GLY A 17 31.34 -10.29 -2.03
N ILE A 18 31.53 -11.54 -1.64
CA ILE A 18 31.26 -12.13 -0.33
C ILE A 18 32.38 -13.14 -0.07
N ILE A 19 32.60 -13.46 1.21
CA ILE A 19 33.51 -14.53 1.59
C ILE A 19 32.77 -15.85 1.42
N GLU A 20 33.21 -16.67 0.47
CA GLU A 20 32.74 -18.05 0.28
C GLU A 20 33.93 -18.98 0.55
N ASN A 21 33.76 -19.94 1.46
CA ASN A 21 34.81 -20.89 1.85
C ASN A 21 36.15 -20.21 2.28
N GLY A 22 36.06 -19.07 2.97
CA GLY A 22 37.23 -18.32 3.45
C GLY A 22 37.94 -17.47 2.40
N SER A 23 37.45 -17.44 1.15
CA SER A 23 38.01 -16.61 0.08
C SER A 23 36.98 -15.62 -0.46
N TRP A 24 37.42 -14.44 -0.87
CA TRP A 24 36.56 -13.48 -1.55
C TRP A 24 36.25 -13.94 -2.97
N VAL A 25 34.96 -14.00 -3.30
CA VAL A 25 34.45 -14.25 -4.65
C VAL A 25 33.87 -12.97 -5.25
N GLY A 26 33.32 -13.02 -6.47
CA GLY A 26 32.71 -11.85 -7.09
C GLY A 26 33.71 -10.77 -7.47
N LEU A 27 33.15 -9.57 -7.65
CA LEU A 27 33.90 -8.37 -8.00
C LEU A 27 34.97 -8.05 -6.95
N LEU A 28 34.67 -8.12 -5.65
CA LEU A 28 35.70 -7.92 -4.60
C LEU A 28 36.74 -9.05 -4.58
N GLY A 29 36.37 -10.27 -4.96
CA GLY A 29 37.32 -11.36 -5.14
C GLY A 29 38.35 -11.11 -6.24
N MET A 30 37.93 -10.50 -7.35
CA MET A 30 38.86 -10.12 -8.44
C MET A 30 39.87 -9.06 -7.98
N ILE A 31 39.43 -8.13 -7.12
CA ILE A 31 40.32 -7.12 -6.50
C ILE A 31 41.28 -7.80 -5.52
N ALA A 32 40.76 -8.68 -4.65
CA ALA A 32 41.57 -9.43 -3.67
C ALA A 32 42.65 -10.30 -4.32
N ARG A 33 42.38 -10.86 -5.51
CA ARG A 33 43.35 -11.65 -6.29
C ARG A 33 44.26 -10.81 -7.18
N GLY A 34 44.11 -9.48 -7.19
CA GLY A 34 44.92 -8.56 -8.00
C GLY A 34 44.61 -8.58 -9.50
N GLU A 35 43.48 -9.16 -9.92
CA GLU A 35 43.06 -9.19 -11.33
C GLU A 35 42.56 -7.82 -11.82
N LYS A 36 42.15 -6.96 -10.88
CA LYS A 36 41.66 -5.59 -11.11
C LYS A 36 42.26 -4.67 -10.04
N ASN A 37 42.50 -3.40 -10.40
CA ASN A 37 43.16 -2.45 -9.49
C ASN A 37 42.18 -1.77 -8.52
N PHE A 38 41.00 -1.40 -9.00
CA PHE A 38 39.95 -0.78 -8.19
C PHE A 38 38.59 -1.09 -8.80
N THR A 39 37.54 -0.83 -8.02
CA THR A 39 36.16 -0.93 -8.46
C THR A 39 35.40 0.32 -8.04
N ILE A 40 34.41 0.70 -8.86
CA ILE A 40 33.51 1.80 -8.56
C ILE A 40 32.10 1.21 -8.56
N ASN A 41 31.52 1.10 -7.37
CA ASN A 41 30.15 0.66 -7.20
C ASN A 41 29.59 1.06 -5.83
N SER A 42 28.28 0.92 -5.66
CA SER A 42 27.62 1.16 -4.38
C SER A 42 27.82 -0.04 -3.45
N PHE A 43 28.88 0.02 -2.64
CA PHE A 43 29.14 -0.97 -1.60
C PHE A 43 28.69 -0.45 -0.24
N SER A 44 27.90 -1.25 0.47
CA SER A 44 27.71 -1.08 1.90
C SER A 44 29.04 -1.35 2.61
N LEU A 45 29.43 -0.44 3.50
CA LEU A 45 30.58 -0.63 4.38
C LEU A 45 30.20 -1.64 5.46
N THR A 46 30.88 -2.79 5.43
CA THR A 46 30.78 -3.84 6.46
C THR A 46 32.16 -4.06 7.06
N GLU A 47 32.22 -4.60 8.27
CA GLU A 47 33.49 -4.85 8.96
C GLU A 47 34.44 -5.74 8.14
N ASP A 48 33.94 -6.87 7.63
CA ASP A 48 34.72 -7.79 6.79
C ASP A 48 35.35 -7.09 5.57
N ARG A 49 34.62 -6.14 4.96
CA ARG A 49 35.13 -5.38 3.81
C ARG A 49 36.16 -4.35 4.24
N ALA A 50 35.93 -3.65 5.35
CA ALA A 50 36.84 -2.65 5.88
C ALA A 50 38.17 -3.26 6.37
N GLN A 51 38.18 -4.53 6.78
CA GLN A 51 39.40 -5.23 7.19
C GLN A 51 40.34 -5.57 6.03
N MET A 52 39.81 -5.75 4.82
CA MET A 52 40.60 -6.20 3.66
C MET A 52 40.71 -5.16 2.53
N PHE A 53 39.76 -4.23 2.42
CA PHE A 53 39.70 -3.25 1.34
C PHE A 53 39.63 -1.83 1.89
N ASP A 54 40.43 -0.95 1.31
CA ASP A 54 40.37 0.48 1.58
C ASP A 54 39.23 1.13 0.79
N SER A 55 38.25 1.68 1.50
CA SER A 55 37.13 2.42 0.90
C SER A 55 37.42 3.91 0.83
N SER A 56 36.92 4.57 -0.22
CA SER A 56 36.86 6.04 -0.24
C SER A 56 35.95 6.58 0.88
N PRO A 57 36.04 7.88 1.22
CA PRO A 57 35.08 8.51 2.12
C PRO A 57 33.63 8.29 1.67
N PHE A 58 32.70 8.26 2.65
CA PHE A 58 31.28 8.06 2.37
C PHE A 58 30.72 9.18 1.48
N ILE A 59 30.16 8.79 0.34
CA ILE A 59 29.52 9.71 -0.62
C ILE A 59 27.99 9.74 -0.42
N HIS A 60 27.41 8.64 0.08
CA HIS A 60 25.98 8.45 0.25
C HIS A 60 25.67 7.61 1.51
N PHE A 61 24.52 7.89 2.13
CA PHE A 61 23.98 7.09 3.24
C PHE A 61 22.69 6.40 2.79
N ASP A 62 22.74 5.08 2.64
CA ASP A 62 21.55 4.28 2.33
C ASP A 62 20.67 4.07 3.57
N ARG A 63 19.36 4.25 3.39
CA ARG A 63 18.36 3.90 4.40
C ARG A 63 17.55 2.71 3.91
N TYR A 64 17.52 1.64 4.69
CA TYR A 64 16.68 0.48 4.42
C TYR A 64 15.27 0.72 4.96
N SER A 65 14.26 0.50 4.12
CA SER A 65 12.84 0.49 4.50
C SER A 65 12.12 -0.68 3.84
N ALA A 66 11.03 -1.12 4.43
CA ALA A 66 10.17 -2.12 3.83
C ALA A 66 9.29 -1.47 2.75
N PHE A 67 9.35 -2.00 1.53
CA PHE A 67 8.42 -1.65 0.47
C PHE A 67 7.20 -2.56 0.56
N LEU A 68 6.06 -2.00 0.96
CA LEU A 68 4.78 -2.70 1.02
C LEU A 68 3.86 -2.16 -0.07
N PRO A 69 3.01 -3.01 -0.68
CA PRO A 69 1.98 -2.53 -1.58
C PRO A 69 1.05 -1.58 -0.81
N SER A 70 0.70 -0.46 -1.44
CA SER A 70 -0.29 0.46 -0.88
C SER A 70 -1.63 -0.28 -0.76
N PRO A 71 -2.34 -0.21 0.39
CA PRO A 71 -3.64 -0.82 0.51
C PRO A 71 -4.60 -0.20 -0.50
N GLN A 72 -5.45 -1.03 -1.12
CA GLN A 72 -6.50 -0.53 -1.99
C GLN A 72 -7.46 0.34 -1.17
N GLN A 73 -7.70 1.56 -1.65
CA GLN A 73 -8.65 2.47 -1.02
C GLN A 73 -10.07 1.94 -1.25
N ILE A 74 -10.77 1.67 -0.15
CA ILE A 74 -12.20 1.37 -0.20
C ILE A 74 -12.92 2.68 -0.60
N PRO A 75 -13.91 2.63 -1.50
CA PRO A 75 -14.62 3.83 -1.92
C PRO A 75 -15.34 4.50 -0.73
N GLU A 76 -15.24 5.83 -0.64
CA GLU A 76 -15.68 6.61 0.54
C GLU A 76 -17.18 6.48 0.85
N TRP A 77 -18.04 6.30 -0.17
CA TRP A 77 -19.48 6.14 0.03
C TRP A 77 -19.84 4.90 0.86
N LEU A 78 -19.01 3.84 0.78
CA LEU A 78 -19.21 2.63 1.57
C LEU A 78 -18.90 2.85 3.05
N SER A 79 -18.13 3.90 3.38
CA SER A 79 -17.80 4.28 4.76
C SER A 79 -19.02 4.68 5.57
N ILE A 80 -20.03 5.29 4.93
CA ILE A 80 -21.29 5.72 5.57
C ILE A 80 -22.10 4.51 6.05
N PHE A 81 -22.12 3.42 5.28
CA PHE A 81 -22.88 2.21 5.60
C PHE A 81 -22.09 1.18 6.41
N ARG A 82 -20.75 1.32 6.47
CA ARG A 82 -19.84 0.42 7.19
C ARG A 82 -20.17 0.18 8.68
N PRO A 83 -20.62 1.17 9.48
CA PRO A 83 -20.94 0.92 10.89
C PRO A 83 -22.29 0.21 11.09
N PHE A 84 -23.12 0.10 10.06
CA PHE A 84 -24.45 -0.50 10.16
C PHE A 84 -24.46 -1.94 9.65
N THR A 85 -24.98 -2.86 10.46
CA THR A 85 -25.25 -4.23 9.99
C THR A 85 -26.44 -4.22 9.03
N VAL A 86 -26.47 -5.14 8.06
CA VAL A 86 -27.59 -5.33 7.12
C VAL A 86 -28.94 -5.46 7.86
N GLY A 87 -28.94 -6.10 9.03
CA GLY A 87 -30.13 -6.19 9.88
C GLY A 87 -30.66 -4.86 10.38
N VAL A 88 -29.78 -3.91 10.76
CA VAL A 88 -30.19 -2.57 11.22
C VAL A 88 -30.78 -1.77 10.06
N LEU A 89 -30.14 -1.79 8.90
CA LEU A 89 -30.66 -1.13 7.70
C LEU A 89 -32.01 -1.70 7.26
N ALA A 90 -32.16 -3.03 7.28
CA ALA A 90 -33.43 -3.70 6.99
C ALA A 90 -34.51 -3.32 8.01
N SER A 91 -34.19 -3.28 9.31
CA SER A 91 -35.13 -2.89 10.34
C SER A 91 -35.60 -1.44 10.17
N LEU A 92 -34.69 -0.52 9.84
CA LEU A 92 -34.98 0.88 9.59
C LEU A 92 -35.88 1.07 8.37
N ALA A 93 -35.63 0.32 7.29
CA ALA A 93 -36.46 0.35 6.09
C ALA A 93 -37.87 -0.18 6.39
N LEU A 94 -37.98 -1.27 7.14
CA LEU A 94 -39.25 -1.87 7.53
C LEU A 94 -40.08 -0.95 8.42
N THR A 95 -39.48 -0.36 9.46
CA THR A 95 -40.21 0.57 10.36
C THR A 95 -40.69 1.80 9.60
N THR A 96 -39.86 2.33 8.70
CA THR A 96 -40.21 3.51 7.88
C THR A 96 -41.37 3.19 6.93
N ALA A 97 -41.35 2.02 6.29
CA ALA A 97 -42.44 1.56 5.43
C ALA A 97 -43.74 1.35 6.23
N MET A 98 -43.67 0.68 7.38
CA MET A 98 -44.83 0.46 8.25
C MET A 98 -45.46 1.79 8.71
N CYS A 99 -44.66 2.75 9.17
CA CYS A 99 -45.14 4.07 9.55
C CYS A 99 -45.82 4.80 8.38
N SER A 100 -45.22 4.75 7.19
CA SER A 100 -45.76 5.37 5.98
C SER A 100 -47.12 4.79 5.58
N ILE A 101 -47.27 3.46 5.67
CA ILE A 101 -48.53 2.75 5.37
C ILE A 101 -49.61 3.14 6.39
N LEU A 102 -49.29 3.16 7.68
CA LEU A 102 -50.25 3.55 8.72
C LEU A 102 -50.75 4.99 8.55
N LEU A 103 -49.86 5.92 8.21
CA LEU A 103 -50.23 7.31 7.93
C LEU A 103 -51.10 7.42 6.68
N PHE A 104 -50.78 6.69 5.62
CA PHE A 104 -51.57 6.67 4.39
C PHE A 104 -53.00 6.14 4.63
N LEU A 105 -53.14 5.04 5.37
CA LEU A 105 -54.44 4.47 5.73
C LEU A 105 -55.26 5.42 6.61
N LYS A 106 -54.64 6.08 7.60
CA LYS A 106 -55.35 7.09 8.40
C LYS A 106 -55.80 8.28 7.54
N MET A 107 -54.94 8.77 6.65
CA MET A 107 -55.27 9.90 5.78
C MET A 107 -56.42 9.55 4.82
N SER A 108 -56.42 8.35 4.21
CA SER A 108 -57.48 7.91 3.32
C SER A 108 -58.83 7.75 4.04
N THR A 109 -58.83 7.23 5.26
CA THR A 109 -60.05 7.07 6.07
C THR A 109 -60.65 8.43 6.48
N VAL A 110 -59.81 9.39 6.86
CA VAL A 110 -60.24 10.76 7.21
C VAL A 110 -60.81 11.50 5.99
N LEU A 111 -60.18 11.40 4.82
CA LEU A 111 -60.68 12.00 3.58
C LEU A 111 -62.02 11.39 3.15
N CYS A 112 -62.15 10.06 3.23
CA CYS A 112 -63.40 9.36 2.92
C CYS A 112 -64.52 9.72 3.89
N GLY A 113 -64.24 9.78 5.20
CA GLY A 113 -65.21 10.19 6.22
C GLY A 113 -65.67 11.64 6.05
N LYS A 114 -64.76 12.56 5.71
CA LYS A 114 -65.09 13.98 5.46
C LYS A 114 -65.92 14.17 4.18
N LEU A 115 -65.69 13.35 3.14
CA LEU A 115 -66.46 13.38 1.90
C LEU A 115 -67.89 12.83 2.11
N ASN A 116 -68.05 11.72 2.85
CA ASN A 116 -69.36 11.17 3.19
C ASN A 116 -70.19 12.11 4.08
N PHE A 117 -69.56 12.81 5.02
CA PHE A 117 -70.24 13.82 5.85
C PHE A 117 -70.71 15.04 5.03
N LEU A 118 -69.90 15.50 4.07
CA LEU A 118 -70.27 16.60 3.17
C LEU A 118 -71.42 16.24 2.20
N ILE A 119 -71.51 14.98 1.77
CA ILE A 119 -72.61 14.49 0.94
C ILE A 119 -73.91 14.39 1.76
N PHE A 120 -73.83 13.97 3.03
CA PHE A 120 -74.98 13.86 3.92
C PHE A 120 -75.60 15.21 4.32
N LEU A 121 -74.79 16.27 4.44
CA LEU A 121 -75.27 17.65 4.74
C LEU A 121 -75.94 18.38 3.56
N ARG A 122 -75.90 17.79 2.35
CA ARG A 122 -76.47 18.38 1.13
C ARG A 122 -77.88 17.86 0.81
N HIS A 123 -78.43 16.97 1.64
CA HIS A 123 -79.76 16.37 1.46
C HIS A 123 -80.71 16.74 2.60
#